data_AF-A0AAV9Z6Q1-F1
#
_entry.id   AF-A0AAV9Z6Q1-F1
#
_cell.length_a   1.000
_cell.length_b   1.000
_cell.length_c   1.000
_cell.angle_alpha   90.00
_cell.angle_beta   90.00
_cell.angle_gamma   90.00
#
_symmetry.space_group_name_H-M   'P 1'
#
loop_
_entity.id
_entity.type
_entity.pdbx_description
1 polymer ?
#
loop_
_entity_poly.entity_id
_entity_poly.type
_entity_poly.pdbx_seq_one_letter_code
_entity_poly.pdbx_strand_id
1 'polypeptide(L)'
;MLQCLRKGNGIISGSTPLPILLDLKFKPNDLDVYVLEEDEDRMLDLVKDSFLFTIVRQSDNPYRDVPGLLRTHWLKKGTQVINVMVVAGDNAASAIFQFHSTIVMNYISGWGVFCAYPELTLEGKSITNLSVLTNEEQRKRATYCFDKYGERGIDHRKKLSDHRAWSSHVCGVDPSCPTTFRALHDRTSLFIPF
;
A
#
# COMPACT_ATOMS: atom_id res chain seq x y z
N MET A 1 -14.27 -6.74 8.42
CA MET A 1 -13.60 -5.77 7.53
C MET A 1 -13.81 -6.08 6.05
N LEU A 2 -13.58 -7.31 5.58
CA LEU A 2 -13.75 -7.66 4.15
C LEU A 2 -15.11 -7.28 3.56
N GLN A 3 -16.21 -7.45 4.31
CA GLN A 3 -17.54 -7.01 3.88
C GLN A 3 -17.64 -5.48 3.72
N CYS A 4 -16.99 -4.70 4.58
CA CYS A 4 -16.93 -3.24 4.45
C CYS A 4 -16.15 -2.83 3.20
N LEU A 5 -15.05 -3.52 2.89
CA LEU A 5 -14.30 -3.29 1.65
C LEU A 5 -15.16 -3.55 0.41
N ARG A 6 -15.93 -4.65 0.39
CA ARG A 6 -16.86 -4.95 -0.72
C ARG A 6 -17.96 -3.89 -0.84
N LYS A 7 -18.57 -3.51 0.28
CA LYS A 7 -19.71 -2.57 0.32
C LYS A 7 -19.31 -1.12 0.15
N GLY A 8 -18.05 -0.77 0.42
CA GLY A 8 -17.53 0.60 0.34
C GLY A 8 -16.46 0.78 -0.72
N ASN A 9 -16.32 -0.17 -1.66
CA ASN A 9 -15.29 -0.20 -2.71
C ASN A 9 -13.87 0.13 -2.23
N GLY A 10 -13.55 -0.30 -1.00
CA GLY A 10 -12.26 0.02 -0.37
C GLY A 10 -11.20 -1.04 -0.59
N ILE A 11 -9.95 -0.62 -0.45
CA ILE A 11 -8.79 -1.51 -0.37
C ILE A 11 -7.97 -1.20 0.88
N ILE A 12 -7.28 -2.20 1.44
CA ILE A 12 -6.34 -2.04 2.55
C ILE A 12 -4.92 -2.17 2.01
N SER A 13 -4.02 -1.26 2.39
CA SER A 13 -2.61 -1.33 1.97
C SER A 13 -1.66 -1.04 3.16
N GLY A 14 -0.47 -0.53 2.87
CA GLY A 14 0.57 -0.29 3.85
C GLY A 14 1.18 -1.59 4.35
N SER A 15 1.33 -1.72 5.66
CA SER A 15 1.98 -2.90 6.24
C SER A 15 1.07 -4.12 6.40
N THR A 16 -0.25 -3.96 6.24
CA THR A 16 -1.24 -5.01 6.52
C THR A 16 -1.18 -6.21 5.56
N PRO A 17 -0.94 -6.04 4.24
CA PRO A 17 -0.81 -7.19 3.35
C PRO A 17 0.43 -8.07 3.62
N LEU A 18 1.47 -7.53 4.28
CA LEU A 18 2.76 -8.21 4.38
C LEU A 18 2.75 -9.49 5.22
N PRO A 19 2.16 -9.57 6.42
CA PRO A 19 2.11 -10.83 7.17
C PRO A 19 1.38 -11.95 6.41
N ILE A 20 0.46 -11.61 5.51
CA ILE A 20 -0.25 -12.58 4.67
C ILE A 20 0.64 -13.08 3.52
N LEU A 21 1.44 -12.19 2.92
CA LEU A 21 2.28 -12.52 1.76
C LEU A 21 3.63 -13.14 2.14
N LEU A 22 4.19 -12.79 3.30
CA LEU A 22 5.58 -13.07 3.66
C LEU A 22 5.77 -13.94 4.91
N ASP A 23 4.70 -14.49 5.49
CA ASP A 23 4.72 -15.21 6.77
C ASP A 23 5.52 -14.47 7.87
N LEU A 24 5.44 -13.13 7.86
CA LEU A 24 6.15 -12.30 8.83
C LEU A 24 5.39 -12.26 10.15
N LYS A 25 6.12 -12.48 11.24
CA LYS A 25 5.57 -12.48 12.61
C LYS A 25 5.45 -11.08 13.23
N PHE A 26 5.04 -10.07 12.45
CA PHE A 26 4.74 -8.74 12.99
C PHE A 26 3.25 -8.44 12.89
N LYS A 27 2.74 -7.69 13.86
CA LYS A 27 1.37 -7.18 13.84
C LYS A 27 1.38 -5.72 13.35
N PRO A 28 0.63 -5.37 12.30
CA PRO A 28 0.42 -3.97 11.91
C PRO A 28 -0.17 -3.15 13.07
N ASN A 29 0.31 -1.92 13.24
CA ASN A 29 -0.14 -1.02 14.32
C ASN A 29 -1.44 -0.30 13.96
N ASP A 30 -1.64 -0.07 12.67
CA ASP A 30 -2.75 0.64 12.05
C ASP A 30 -3.24 -0.11 10.81
N LEU A 31 -4.45 0.25 10.38
CA LEU A 31 -5.06 -0.24 9.16
C LEU A 31 -5.30 0.93 8.20
N ASP A 32 -4.57 0.98 7.09
CA ASP A 32 -4.74 2.00 6.07
C ASP A 32 -5.75 1.52 5.01
N VAL A 33 -6.94 2.10 5.00
CA VAL A 33 -8.02 1.85 4.04
C VAL A 33 -8.05 2.97 3.02
N TYR A 34 -7.99 2.66 1.74
CA TYR A 34 -8.08 3.61 0.63
C TYR A 34 -9.43 3.48 -0.06
N VAL A 35 -10.07 4.62 -0.32
CA VAL A 35 -11.38 4.74 -1.00
C VAL A 35 -11.38 5.91 -1.95
N LEU A 36 -12.28 5.88 -2.93
CA LEU A 36 -12.57 7.04 -3.77
C LEU A 36 -13.38 8.09 -3.00
N GLU A 37 -13.31 9.35 -3.44
CA GLU A 37 -14.06 10.46 -2.86
C GLU A 37 -15.57 10.19 -2.80
N GLU A 38 -16.14 9.64 -3.88
CA GLU A 38 -17.57 9.27 -3.94
C GLU A 38 -17.99 8.18 -2.94
N ASP A 39 -17.01 7.43 -2.41
CA ASP A 39 -17.22 6.31 -1.49
C ASP A 39 -16.85 6.63 -0.03
N GLU A 40 -16.40 7.87 0.24
CA GLU A 40 -15.90 8.33 1.53
C GLU A 40 -16.93 8.13 2.66
N ASP A 41 -18.10 8.77 2.55
CA ASP A 41 -19.15 8.72 3.58
C ASP A 41 -19.61 7.29 3.83
N ARG A 42 -19.83 6.53 2.75
CA ARG A 42 -20.22 5.12 2.82
C ARG A 42 -19.20 4.28 3.57
N MET A 43 -17.90 4.47 3.33
CA MET A 43 -16.86 3.74 4.06
C MET A 43 -16.80 4.15 5.53
N LEU A 44 -16.88 5.44 5.82
CA LEU A 44 -16.86 5.94 7.20
C LEU A 44 -18.02 5.36 8.00
N ASP A 45 -19.23 5.34 7.45
CA ASP A 45 -20.41 4.79 8.09
C ASP A 45 -20.29 3.27 8.28
N LEU A 46 -19.84 2.54 7.26
CA LEU A 46 -19.58 1.10 7.37
C LEU A 46 -18.60 0.77 8.50
N VAL A 47 -17.52 1.56 8.65
CA VAL A 47 -16.52 1.34 9.70
C VAL A 47 -17.05 1.71 11.09
N LYS A 48 -17.77 2.83 11.21
CA LYS A 48 -18.41 3.25 12.47
C LYS A 48 -19.45 2.22 12.92
N ASP A 49 -20.37 1.83 12.05
CA ASP A 49 -21.51 0.99 12.40
C ASP A 49 -21.10 -0.46 12.64
N SER A 50 -20.18 -0.98 11.83
CA SER A 50 -19.77 -2.39 11.93
C SER A 50 -18.77 -2.66 13.06
N PHE A 51 -17.96 -1.66 13.43
CA PHE A 51 -16.84 -1.87 14.36
C PHE A 51 -16.81 -0.92 15.55
N LEU A 52 -17.68 0.09 15.62
CA LEU A 52 -17.75 1.08 16.70
C LEU A 52 -16.48 1.93 16.81
N PHE A 53 -15.89 2.28 15.66
CA PHE A 53 -14.80 3.24 15.59
C PHE A 53 -15.34 4.66 15.54
N THR A 54 -14.61 5.62 16.12
CA THR A 54 -14.96 7.04 16.07
C THR A 54 -13.89 7.83 15.35
N ILE A 55 -14.30 8.84 14.57
CA ILE A 55 -13.36 9.77 13.93
C ILE A 55 -12.78 10.66 15.03
N VAL A 56 -11.44 10.67 15.16
CA VAL A 56 -10.73 11.50 16.15
C VAL A 56 -9.96 12.64 15.52
N ARG A 57 -9.70 12.55 14.21
CA ARG A 57 -9.00 13.58 13.45
C ARG A 57 -9.35 13.46 11.97
N GLN A 58 -9.43 14.60 11.31
CA GLN A 58 -9.44 14.73 9.85
C GLN A 58 -8.31 15.67 9.44
N SER A 59 -7.75 15.45 8.25
CA SER A 59 -6.85 16.39 7.60
C SER A 59 -7.11 16.37 6.12
N ASP A 60 -7.29 17.55 5.55
CA ASP A 60 -7.25 17.73 4.10
C ASP A 60 -5.79 17.75 3.67
N ASN A 61 -5.47 16.95 2.65
CA ASN A 61 -4.14 16.74 2.08
C ASN A 61 -3.01 16.52 3.12
N PRO A 62 -3.10 15.45 3.94
CA PRO A 62 -2.11 15.21 5.00
C PRO A 62 -0.76 14.75 4.47
N TYR A 63 -0.75 14.21 3.26
CA TYR A 63 0.45 13.82 2.54
C TYR A 63 0.50 14.64 1.25
N ARG A 64 0.91 15.90 1.36
CA ARG A 64 1.06 16.85 0.22
C ARG A 64 1.91 16.31 -0.93
N ASP A 65 2.70 15.31 -0.61
CA ASP A 65 3.67 14.62 -1.42
C ASP A 65 3.15 13.30 -2.03
N VAL A 66 1.91 12.89 -1.74
CA VAL A 66 1.24 11.74 -2.36
C VAL A 66 0.19 12.27 -3.35
N PRO A 67 0.48 12.27 -4.66
CA PRO A 67 -0.45 12.74 -5.66
C PRO A 67 -1.79 12.01 -5.59
N GLY A 68 -2.88 12.76 -5.64
CA GLY A 68 -4.24 12.21 -5.64
C GLY A 68 -4.81 11.89 -4.25
N LEU A 69 -4.04 11.97 -3.16
CA LEU A 69 -4.62 11.86 -1.81
C LEU A 69 -5.29 13.16 -1.39
N LEU A 70 -6.61 13.13 -1.23
CA LEU A 70 -7.44 14.29 -0.91
C LEU A 70 -7.55 14.54 0.59
N ARG A 71 -7.87 13.49 1.36
CA ARG A 71 -8.17 13.57 2.79
C ARG A 71 -7.73 12.31 3.52
N THR A 72 -7.48 12.44 4.82
CA THR A 72 -7.39 11.28 5.72
C THR A 72 -8.25 11.50 6.93
N HIS A 73 -9.01 10.46 7.29
CA HIS A 73 -9.72 10.33 8.54
C HIS A 73 -8.99 9.33 9.42
N TRP A 74 -8.61 9.75 10.63
CA TRP A 74 -8.10 8.84 11.65
C TRP A 74 -9.26 8.43 12.54
N LEU A 75 -9.55 7.14 12.54
CA LEU A 75 -10.56 6.55 13.39
C LEU A 75 -9.89 5.72 14.49
N LYS A 76 -10.45 5.76 15.71
CA LYS A 76 -9.94 4.99 16.84
C LYS A 76 -11.01 4.18 17.54
N LYS A 77 -10.57 3.04 18.09
CA LYS A 77 -11.30 2.23 19.06
C LYS A 77 -10.30 1.66 20.08
N GLY A 78 -10.28 2.25 21.28
CA GLY A 78 -9.23 1.95 22.26
C GLY A 78 -7.84 2.24 21.68
N THR A 79 -6.99 1.20 21.59
CA THR A 79 -5.64 1.29 21.01
C THR A 79 -5.59 1.00 19.50
N GLN A 80 -6.71 0.60 18.89
CA GLN A 80 -6.77 0.28 17.46
C GLN A 80 -6.98 1.55 16.64
N VAL A 81 -6.27 1.63 15.51
CA VAL A 81 -6.32 2.77 14.58
C VAL A 81 -6.69 2.29 13.18
N ILE A 82 -7.66 2.95 12.55
CA ILE A 82 -7.96 2.82 11.12
C ILE A 82 -7.78 4.20 10.49
N ASN A 83 -6.99 4.28 9.44
CA ASN A 83 -6.85 5.48 8.62
C ASN A 83 -7.68 5.27 7.36
N VAL A 84 -8.71 6.09 7.13
CA VAL A 84 -9.45 6.11 5.86
C VAL A 84 -8.84 7.21 4.99
N MET A 85 -8.17 6.80 3.93
CA MET A 85 -7.44 7.59 2.96
C MET A 85 -8.34 7.82 1.74
N VAL A 86 -8.74 9.06 1.51
CA VAL A 86 -9.64 9.44 0.42
C VAL A 86 -8.81 9.85 -0.78
N VAL A 87 -9.04 9.20 -1.92
CA VAL A 87 -8.23 9.32 -3.14
C VAL A 87 -9.09 9.88 -4.27
N ALA A 88 -8.50 10.77 -5.08
CA ALA A 88 -9.09 11.28 -6.31
C ALA A 88 -8.94 10.29 -7.48
N GLY A 89 -9.83 10.41 -8.47
CA GLY A 89 -9.79 9.63 -9.70
C GLY A 89 -10.82 8.50 -9.71
N ASP A 90 -10.52 7.45 -10.48
CA ASP A 90 -11.41 6.31 -10.75
C ASP A 90 -10.92 5.00 -10.11
N ASN A 91 -9.76 5.02 -9.46
CA ASN A 91 -9.16 3.84 -8.84
C ASN A 91 -8.41 4.17 -7.55
N ALA A 92 -8.91 3.64 -6.41
CA ALA A 92 -8.25 3.78 -5.11
C ALA A 92 -6.83 3.19 -5.07
N ALA A 93 -6.52 2.21 -5.93
CA ALA A 93 -5.19 1.62 -6.02
C ALA A 93 -4.13 2.57 -6.60
N SER A 94 -4.53 3.66 -7.27
CA SER A 94 -3.60 4.64 -7.84
C SER A 94 -2.64 5.21 -6.79
N ALA A 95 -3.13 5.51 -5.59
CA ALA A 95 -2.34 6.00 -4.46
C ALA A 95 -1.29 4.98 -3.99
N ILE A 96 -1.56 3.68 -4.14
CA ILE A 96 -0.66 2.61 -3.69
C ILE A 96 0.62 2.58 -4.54
N PHE A 97 0.50 2.83 -5.84
CA PHE A 97 1.65 2.93 -6.74
C PHE A 97 2.44 4.24 -6.59
N GLN A 98 1.95 5.18 -5.76
CA GLN A 98 2.69 6.38 -5.37
C GLN A 98 3.58 6.16 -4.13
N PHE A 99 3.62 4.95 -3.57
CA PHE A 99 4.56 4.66 -2.48
C PHE A 99 6.01 4.65 -2.93
N HIS A 100 6.89 5.01 -2.01
CA HIS A 100 8.35 5.10 -2.21
C HIS A 100 9.06 3.75 -2.33
N SER A 101 8.36 2.62 -2.11
CA SER A 101 8.96 1.28 -2.06
C SER A 101 7.99 0.22 -2.58
N THR A 102 8.49 -0.76 -3.34
CA THR A 102 7.64 -1.84 -3.90
C THR A 102 7.04 -2.75 -2.84
N ILE A 103 7.68 -2.88 -1.67
CA ILE A 103 7.17 -3.74 -0.57
C ILE A 103 5.78 -3.31 -0.07
N VAL A 104 5.44 -2.03 -0.16
CA VAL A 104 4.11 -1.53 0.25
C VAL A 104 3.15 -1.33 -0.93
N MET A 105 3.52 -1.78 -2.14
CA MET A 105 2.64 -1.71 -3.32
C MET A 105 1.72 -2.93 -3.44
N ASN A 106 1.23 -3.40 -2.30
CA ASN A 106 0.37 -4.57 -2.18
C ASN A 106 -0.93 -4.11 -1.53
N TYR A 107 -2.06 -4.76 -1.83
CA TYR A 107 -3.32 -4.41 -1.19
C TYR A 107 -4.26 -5.60 -1.02
N ILE A 108 -5.17 -5.48 -0.07
CA ILE A 108 -6.26 -6.41 0.17
C ILE A 108 -7.55 -5.71 -0.24
N SER A 109 -8.30 -6.31 -1.16
CA SER A 109 -9.65 -5.85 -1.51
C SER A 109 -10.70 -6.67 -0.77
N GLY A 110 -11.97 -6.38 -1.01
CA GLY A 110 -13.04 -7.30 -0.60
C GLY A 110 -12.95 -8.68 -1.26
N TRP A 111 -12.25 -8.83 -2.38
CA TRP A 111 -12.31 -10.00 -3.26
C TRP A 111 -11.06 -10.89 -3.20
N GLY A 112 -9.95 -10.37 -2.65
CA GLY A 112 -8.68 -11.07 -2.59
C GLY A 112 -7.51 -10.17 -2.26
N VAL A 113 -6.33 -10.76 -2.23
CA VAL A 113 -5.05 -10.09 -1.99
C VAL A 113 -4.33 -9.89 -3.32
N PHE A 114 -3.91 -8.65 -3.60
CA PHE A 114 -3.10 -8.29 -4.74
C PHE A 114 -1.66 -7.99 -4.32
N CYS A 115 -0.70 -8.54 -5.06
CA CYS A 115 0.71 -8.26 -4.94
C CYS A 115 1.27 -7.80 -6.28
N ALA A 116 1.75 -6.55 -6.34
CA ALA A 116 2.24 -5.95 -7.59
C ALA A 116 3.59 -6.52 -8.04
N TYR A 117 4.42 -6.99 -7.11
CA TYR A 117 5.77 -7.48 -7.40
C TYR A 117 5.99 -8.80 -6.64
N PRO A 118 5.38 -9.92 -7.07
CA PRO A 118 5.41 -11.18 -6.34
C PRO A 118 6.82 -11.75 -6.19
N GLU A 119 7.66 -11.74 -7.24
CA GLU A 119 9.03 -12.26 -7.17
C GLU A 119 9.90 -11.48 -6.15
N LEU A 120 9.70 -10.17 -6.03
CA LEU A 120 10.38 -9.37 -5.02
C LEU A 120 9.76 -9.58 -3.64
N THR A 121 8.44 -9.37 -3.55
CA THR A 121 7.72 -9.33 -2.29
C THR A 121 7.80 -10.67 -1.58
N LEU A 122 7.57 -11.80 -2.26
CA LEU A 122 7.57 -13.13 -1.65
C LEU A 122 8.96 -13.60 -1.21
N GLU A 123 10.02 -13.02 -1.77
CA GLU A 123 11.41 -13.27 -1.33
C GLU A 123 11.88 -12.29 -0.22
N GLY A 124 10.98 -11.44 0.29
CA GLY A 124 11.33 -10.44 1.30
C GLY A 124 12.23 -9.34 0.73
N LYS A 125 12.13 -9.04 -0.57
CA LYS A 125 12.95 -8.05 -1.26
C LYS A 125 12.13 -6.85 -1.69
N SER A 126 12.77 -5.70 -1.78
CA SER A 126 12.14 -4.46 -2.20
C SER A 126 13.09 -3.57 -2.98
N ILE A 127 12.51 -2.68 -3.79
CA ILE A 127 13.25 -1.62 -4.47
C ILE A 127 12.61 -0.25 -4.21
N THR A 128 13.40 0.82 -4.32
CA THR A 128 12.90 2.19 -4.26
C THR A 128 12.10 2.56 -5.50
N ASN A 129 10.92 3.16 -5.31
CA ASN A 129 10.20 3.83 -6.38
C ASN A 129 10.76 5.25 -6.56
N LEU A 130 11.75 5.39 -7.45
CA LEU A 130 12.43 6.68 -7.67
C LEU A 130 11.52 7.73 -8.31
N SER A 131 10.42 7.33 -8.97
CA SER A 131 9.51 8.27 -9.64
C SER A 131 8.78 9.20 -8.67
N VAL A 132 8.66 8.80 -7.40
CA VAL A 132 7.93 9.56 -6.38
C VAL A 132 8.83 10.35 -5.42
N LEU A 133 10.16 10.23 -5.54
CA LEU A 133 11.12 10.86 -4.62
C LEU A 133 11.67 12.19 -5.15
N THR A 134 10.78 13.13 -5.44
CA THR A 134 11.14 14.41 -6.07
C THR A 134 11.71 15.43 -5.09
N ASN A 135 11.29 15.40 -3.82
CA ASN A 135 11.72 16.35 -2.79
C ASN A 135 12.38 15.69 -1.56
N GLU A 136 12.94 16.52 -0.67
CA GLU A 136 13.68 16.06 0.52
C GLU A 136 12.77 15.40 1.57
N GLU A 137 11.54 15.88 1.72
CA GLU A 137 10.57 15.32 2.68
C GLU A 137 10.18 13.88 2.29
N GLN A 138 9.90 13.65 1.01
CA GLN A 138 9.64 12.31 0.46
C GLN A 138 10.83 11.37 0.69
N ARG A 139 12.06 11.87 0.45
CA ARG A 139 13.28 11.09 0.69
C ARG A 139 13.44 10.71 2.16
N LYS A 140 13.18 11.63 3.10
CA LYS A 140 13.22 11.35 4.54
C LYS A 140 12.20 10.29 4.96
N ARG A 141 10.96 10.40 4.47
CA ARG A 141 9.91 9.41 4.73
C ARG A 141 10.25 8.04 4.15
N ALA A 142 10.84 8.01 2.96
CA ALA A 142 11.31 6.79 2.33
C ALA A 142 12.39 6.11 3.17
N THR A 143 13.41 6.86 3.64
CA THR A 143 14.46 6.34 4.53
C THR A 143 13.88 5.72 5.79
N TYR A 144 12.99 6.42 6.50
CA TYR A 144 12.33 5.89 7.70
C TYR A 144 11.62 4.55 7.41
N CYS A 145 10.98 4.47 6.26
CA CYS A 145 10.27 3.27 5.86
C CYS A 145 11.22 2.12 5.50
N PHE A 146 12.35 2.42 4.86
CA PHE A 146 13.39 1.44 4.57
C PHE A 146 13.96 0.85 5.85
N ASP A 147 14.26 1.68 6.85
CA ASP A 147 14.74 1.22 8.16
C ASP A 147 13.68 0.33 8.85
N LYS A 148 12.43 0.82 8.92
CA LYS A 148 11.29 0.11 9.52
C LYS A 148 11.08 -1.28 8.91
N TYR A 149 11.20 -1.43 7.59
CA TYR A 149 11.04 -2.73 6.92
C TYR A 149 12.31 -3.57 6.92
N GLY A 150 13.50 -2.94 6.95
CA GLY A 150 14.77 -3.63 7.15
C GLY A 150 14.83 -4.35 8.50
N GLU A 151 14.35 -3.71 9.57
CA GLU A 151 14.18 -4.32 10.90
C GLU A 151 13.21 -5.53 10.89
N ARG A 152 12.35 -5.64 9.87
CA ARG A 152 11.41 -6.75 9.68
C ARG A 152 11.95 -7.83 8.74
N GLY A 153 13.23 -7.76 8.37
CA GLY A 153 13.90 -8.74 7.51
C GLY A 153 13.74 -8.49 6.01
N ILE A 154 13.28 -7.30 5.60
CA ILE A 154 13.17 -6.96 4.17
C ILE A 154 14.53 -6.49 3.63
N ASP A 155 15.05 -7.15 2.59
CA ASP A 155 16.22 -6.69 1.84
C ASP A 155 15.80 -5.58 0.87
N HIS A 156 15.97 -4.32 1.30
CA HIS A 156 15.66 -3.15 0.50
C HIS A 156 16.88 -2.67 -0.29
N ARG A 157 16.69 -2.41 -1.59
CA ARG A 157 17.71 -1.84 -2.48
C ARG A 157 17.20 -0.60 -3.21
N LYS A 158 18.13 0.21 -3.72
CA LYS A 158 17.75 1.40 -4.49
C LYS A 158 17.25 1.03 -5.89
N LYS A 159 17.92 0.07 -6.55
CA LYS A 159 17.57 -0.40 -7.90
C LYS A 159 17.37 -1.91 -7.90
N LEU A 160 16.65 -2.41 -8.90
CA LEU A 160 16.47 -3.84 -9.12
C LEU A 160 17.80 -4.56 -9.39
N SER A 161 18.69 -3.94 -10.17
CA SER A 161 20.02 -4.48 -10.48
C SER A 161 20.93 -4.66 -9.25
N ASP A 162 20.62 -3.98 -8.15
CA ASP A 162 21.41 -4.09 -6.92
C ASP A 162 21.10 -5.40 -6.17
N HIS A 163 19.98 -6.05 -6.51
CA HIS A 163 19.70 -7.42 -6.10
C HIS A 163 20.41 -8.39 -7.05
N ARG A 164 21.24 -9.30 -6.52
CA ARG A 164 22.05 -10.23 -7.32
C ARG A 164 21.24 -11.02 -8.35
N ALA A 165 20.03 -11.43 -7.98
CA ALA A 165 19.12 -12.21 -8.82
C ALA A 165 18.63 -11.45 -10.07
N TRP A 166 18.66 -10.11 -10.07
CA TRP A 166 18.24 -9.27 -11.20
C TRP A 166 19.35 -8.34 -11.70
N SER A 167 20.61 -8.72 -11.45
CA SER A 167 21.78 -7.92 -11.88
C SER A 167 21.85 -7.71 -13.40
N SER A 168 21.27 -8.61 -14.18
CA SER A 168 21.19 -8.56 -15.65
C SER A 168 19.78 -8.30 -16.19
N HIS A 169 18.87 -7.74 -15.39
CA HIS A 169 17.49 -7.48 -15.84
C HIS A 169 17.46 -6.46 -16.99
N VAL A 170 16.46 -6.61 -17.85
CA VAL A 170 16.10 -5.71 -18.94
C VAL A 170 14.90 -4.87 -18.51
N CYS A 171 15.11 -3.55 -18.44
CA CYS A 171 14.05 -2.62 -18.09
C CYS A 171 12.83 -2.75 -19.02
N GLY A 172 11.63 -2.74 -18.45
CA GLY A 172 10.38 -2.85 -19.21
C GLY A 172 10.03 -4.26 -19.71
N VAL A 173 10.89 -5.26 -19.46
CA VAL A 173 10.67 -6.65 -19.89
C VAL A 173 10.51 -7.56 -18.67
N ASP A 174 11.40 -7.47 -17.69
CA ASP A 174 11.35 -8.37 -16.53
C ASP A 174 10.13 -8.12 -15.63
N PRO A 175 9.48 -9.19 -15.13
CA PRO A 175 8.32 -9.09 -14.24
C PRO A 175 8.56 -8.22 -13.01
N SER A 176 9.78 -8.21 -12.47
CA SER A 176 10.14 -7.41 -11.30
C SER A 176 10.50 -5.95 -11.61
N CYS A 177 10.58 -5.56 -12.89
CA CYS A 177 11.03 -4.23 -13.28
C CYS A 177 10.02 -3.14 -12.90
N PRO A 178 10.42 -2.08 -12.17
CA PRO A 178 9.49 -1.02 -11.73
C PRO A 178 8.94 -0.17 -12.87
N THR A 179 9.50 -0.25 -14.08
CA THR A 179 9.01 0.48 -15.25
C THR A 179 7.93 -0.27 -16.03
N THR A 180 7.58 -1.49 -15.60
CA THR A 180 6.51 -2.26 -16.24
C THR A 180 5.15 -1.85 -15.67
N PHE A 181 4.15 -1.75 -16.54
CA PHE A 181 2.78 -1.42 -16.14
C PHE A 181 2.21 -2.54 -15.25
N ARG A 182 1.48 -2.15 -14.20
CA ARG A 182 0.87 -3.08 -13.26
C ARG A 182 -0.65 -3.05 -13.35
N ALA A 183 -1.24 -4.21 -13.56
CA ALA A 183 -2.68 -4.40 -13.63
C ALA A 183 -3.09 -5.73 -12.99
N LEU A 184 -4.33 -5.78 -12.50
CA LEU A 184 -4.94 -6.98 -11.91
C LEU A 184 -4.88 -8.24 -12.80
N HIS A 185 -4.78 -8.06 -14.11
CA HIS A 185 -4.75 -9.14 -15.10
C HIS A 185 -3.41 -9.24 -15.84
N ASP A 186 -2.39 -8.50 -15.41
CA ASP A 186 -1.06 -8.71 -15.97
C ASP A 186 -0.51 -10.07 -15.52
N ARG A 187 0.39 -10.67 -16.31
CA ARG A 187 0.97 -11.99 -16.02
C ARG A 187 2.07 -11.95 -14.95
N THR A 188 2.35 -10.77 -14.40
CA THR A 188 3.54 -10.47 -13.60
C THR A 188 3.21 -10.11 -12.16
N SER A 189 1.94 -9.89 -11.87
CA SER A 189 1.36 -9.65 -10.55
C SER A 189 0.65 -10.91 -10.07
N LEU A 190 0.38 -10.93 -8.77
CA LEU A 190 -0.29 -12.04 -8.11
C LEU A 190 -1.61 -11.55 -7.52
N PHE A 191 -2.70 -12.25 -7.84
CA PHE A 191 -3.99 -12.06 -7.19
C PHE A 191 -4.47 -13.38 -6.59
N ILE A 192 -4.71 -13.40 -5.28
CA ILE A 192 -5.20 -14.55 -4.52
C ILE A 192 -6.65 -14.26 -4.09
N PRO A 193 -7.67 -14.90 -4.70
CA PRO A 193 -9.07 -14.67 -4.35
C PRO A 193 -9.44 -15.27 -2.99
N PHE A 194 -10.50 -14.75 -2.36
CA PHE A 194 -11.12 -15.29 -1.14
C PHE A 194 -12.30 -16.21 -1.42
#